data_AF-A0A132GR89-F1
#
_entry.id   AF-A0A132GR89-F1
#
_cell.length_a   1.000
_cell.length_b   1.000
_cell.length_c   1.000
_cell.angle_alpha   90.00
_cell.angle_beta   90.00
_cell.angle_gamma   90.00
#
_symmetry.space_group_name_H-M   'P 1'
#
loop_
_entity.id
_entity.type
_entity.pdbx_description
1 polymer ?
#
loop_
_entity_poly.entity_id
_entity_poly.type
_entity_poly.pdbx_seq_one_letter_code
_entity_poly.pdbx_strand_id
1 'polypeptide(L)'
;MDANGQTTDGKSVEVIDAGLYNYQGNAPDFFNAKLRIDSTLWVGNVSVLENASDWYLYGMDMDKSYDNVVLAVVGNADTDIINSKGDYISVMQMEVPQEMAKRYLILASDQGQAVCHQNVKENITRLTLRAWLSALQTERLEWQTNEIRRRAKEFGSWDAAYFVTIARTFGMGVNGDLMERWAKSIPMSVIEQRADDLFQLEALFLGQAGLLELDTIPEQFQHDALNEGYFAKLRNEYLYLAHKYSLHPIDGKQWKPMGKGSSRNPHQAFSFLANMYYQHKTSLQTMLACETAKEVTSLLNVSATPYWQTRSH
;
A
#
# COMPACT_ATOMS: atom_id res chain seq x y z
N MET A 1 29.99 21.24 -22.69
CA MET A 1 30.00 20.03 -23.53
C MET A 1 29.09 19.06 -22.81
N ASP A 2 28.01 18.65 -23.46
CA ASP A 2 26.95 17.86 -22.85
C ASP A 2 27.51 16.51 -22.38
N ALA A 3 27.81 16.40 -21.09
CA ALA A 3 28.30 15.18 -20.44
C ALA A 3 27.19 14.13 -20.24
N ASN A 4 25.96 14.42 -20.69
CA ASN A 4 24.83 13.52 -20.55
C ASN A 4 25.00 12.31 -21.49
N GLY A 5 25.10 11.12 -20.90
CA GLY A 5 25.22 9.86 -21.65
C GLY A 5 26.66 9.35 -21.81
N GLN A 6 27.60 9.78 -20.97
CA GLN A 6 28.95 9.19 -20.89
C GLN A 6 29.31 8.82 -19.46
N THR A 7 30.08 7.74 -19.29
CA THR A 7 30.70 7.41 -18.01
C THR A 7 31.82 8.38 -17.66
N THR A 8 32.24 8.38 -16.40
CA THR A 8 33.34 9.22 -15.88
C THR A 8 34.68 8.95 -16.56
N ASP A 9 34.87 7.77 -17.13
CA ASP A 9 36.04 7.39 -17.95
C ASP A 9 35.84 7.62 -19.47
N GLY A 10 34.76 8.30 -19.86
CA GLY A 10 34.52 8.78 -21.23
C GLY A 10 33.85 7.78 -22.18
N LYS A 11 33.34 6.66 -21.67
CA LYS A 11 32.63 5.67 -22.49
C LYS A 11 31.20 6.13 -22.75
N SER A 12 30.74 5.99 -23.98
CA SER A 12 29.37 6.32 -24.36
C SER A 12 28.37 5.34 -23.75
N VAL A 13 27.24 5.84 -23.26
CA VAL A 13 26.16 5.02 -22.66
C VAL A 13 24.88 5.21 -23.45
N GLU A 14 24.37 4.13 -24.03
CA GLU A 14 23.07 4.05 -24.69
C GLU A 14 22.13 3.13 -23.88
N VAL A 15 20.97 3.65 -23.48
CA VAL A 15 19.93 2.88 -22.79
C VAL A 15 19.06 2.19 -23.84
N ILE A 16 19.17 0.87 -23.95
CA ILE A 16 18.31 0.07 -24.84
C ILE A 16 17.01 -0.30 -24.13
N ASP A 17 17.12 -0.66 -22.85
CA ASP A 17 16.01 -0.97 -21.95
C ASP A 17 16.41 -0.56 -20.53
N ALA A 18 15.62 0.30 -19.89
CA ALA A 18 15.89 0.75 -18.52
C ALA A 18 15.67 -0.37 -17.48
N GLY A 19 15.03 -1.47 -17.85
CA GLY A 19 14.71 -2.56 -16.95
C GLY A 19 13.48 -2.27 -16.08
N LEU A 20 13.33 -3.04 -15.01
CA LEU A 20 12.20 -2.94 -14.09
C LEU A 20 12.57 -2.08 -12.89
N TYR A 21 11.84 -0.98 -12.70
CA TYR A 21 11.99 -0.14 -11.52
C TYR A 21 11.65 -0.91 -10.24
N ASN A 22 12.54 -0.84 -9.26
CA ASN A 22 12.42 -1.49 -7.98
C ASN A 22 11.77 -0.55 -6.96
N TYR A 23 10.65 -0.98 -6.38
CA TYR A 23 9.95 -0.22 -5.33
C TYR A 23 10.43 -0.56 -3.91
N GLN A 24 11.35 -1.53 -3.76
CA GLN A 24 11.89 -1.99 -2.47
C GLN A 24 13.23 -1.30 -2.19
N GLY A 25 13.35 -0.58 -1.08
CA GLY A 25 14.48 0.31 -0.79
C GLY A 25 15.82 -0.32 -0.41
N ASN A 26 15.97 -1.65 -0.42
CA ASN A 26 17.20 -2.36 -0.03
C ASN A 26 17.77 -3.22 -1.18
N ALA A 27 17.72 -2.70 -2.40
CA ALA A 27 18.29 -3.33 -3.59
C ALA A 27 18.49 -2.27 -4.69
N PRO A 28 19.19 -2.58 -5.79
CA PRO A 28 19.36 -1.64 -6.90
C PRO A 28 18.03 -1.07 -7.44
N ASP A 29 18.07 0.17 -7.93
CA ASP A 29 16.88 0.92 -8.38
C ASP A 29 16.21 0.32 -9.62
N PHE A 30 16.99 -0.29 -10.52
CA PHE A 30 16.47 -0.97 -11.70
C PHE A 30 17.07 -2.35 -11.87
N PHE A 31 16.22 -3.34 -12.10
CA PHE A 31 16.61 -4.72 -12.37
C PHE A 31 16.62 -5.03 -13.87
N ASN A 32 17.65 -5.77 -14.31
CA ASN A 32 17.77 -6.30 -15.67
C ASN A 32 17.72 -5.24 -16.79
N ALA A 33 18.31 -4.08 -16.55
CA ALA A 33 18.53 -3.08 -17.59
C ALA A 33 19.44 -3.65 -18.68
N LYS A 34 19.23 -3.18 -19.92
CA LYS A 34 20.08 -3.47 -21.09
C LYS A 34 20.69 -2.18 -21.56
N LEU A 35 22.01 -2.08 -21.41
CA LEU A 35 22.78 -0.89 -21.69
C LEU A 35 23.85 -1.23 -22.71
N ARG A 36 24.11 -0.33 -23.65
CA ARG A 36 25.31 -0.40 -24.46
C ARG A 36 26.31 0.62 -23.93
N ILE A 37 27.43 0.14 -23.42
CA ILE A 37 28.55 0.96 -22.96
C ILE A 37 29.67 0.79 -23.99
N ASP A 38 29.92 1.84 -24.77
CA ASP A 38 30.65 1.82 -26.04
C ASP A 38 30.14 0.73 -27.00
N SER A 39 30.96 -0.29 -27.27
CA SER A 39 30.63 -1.40 -28.18
C SER A 39 30.06 -2.61 -27.45
N THR A 40 30.03 -2.60 -26.11
CA THR A 40 29.67 -3.76 -25.30
C THR A 40 28.23 -3.65 -24.80
N LEU A 41 27.44 -4.70 -25.04
CA LEU A 41 26.11 -4.85 -24.46
C LEU A 41 26.23 -5.43 -23.05
N TRP A 42 25.76 -4.67 -22.07
CA TRP A 42 25.66 -5.07 -20.68
C TRP A 42 24.21 -5.40 -20.33
N VAL A 43 24.03 -6.44 -19.52
CA VAL A 43 22.75 -6.80 -18.92
C VAL A 43 22.96 -6.93 -17.42
N GLY A 44 22.27 -6.10 -16.65
CA GLY A 44 22.44 -6.07 -15.20
C GLY A 44 21.61 -4.99 -14.55
N ASN A 45 21.94 -4.67 -13.31
CA ASN A 45 21.20 -3.71 -12.51
C ASN A 45 21.76 -2.29 -12.65
N VAL A 46 20.94 -1.29 -12.35
CA VAL A 46 21.36 0.11 -12.30
C VAL A 46 20.99 0.68 -10.94
N SER A 47 21.93 1.43 -10.36
CA SER A 47 21.72 2.18 -9.11
C SER A 47 21.80 3.67 -9.38
N VAL A 48 20.95 4.45 -8.71
CA VAL A 48 20.87 5.91 -8.85
C VAL A 48 21.11 6.56 -7.49
N LEU A 49 22.12 7.44 -7.41
CA LEU A 49 22.56 8.05 -6.16
C LEU A 49 22.75 9.56 -6.32
N GLU A 50 22.73 10.29 -5.21
CA GLU A 50 23.09 11.71 -5.22
C GLU A 50 24.62 11.87 -5.35
N ASN A 51 25.38 11.20 -4.48
CA ASN A 51 26.85 11.14 -4.55
C ASN A 51 27.33 9.70 -4.75
N ALA A 52 28.45 9.51 -5.46
CA ALA A 52 29.07 8.21 -5.57
C ALA A 52 29.53 7.66 -4.20
N SER A 53 29.95 8.55 -3.29
CA SER A 53 30.34 8.20 -1.92
C SER A 53 29.19 7.63 -1.07
N ASP A 54 27.94 7.89 -1.43
CA ASP A 54 26.76 7.34 -0.76
C ASP A 54 26.72 5.79 -0.85
N TRP A 55 27.36 5.23 -1.88
CA TRP A 55 27.51 3.78 -2.04
C TRP A 55 28.15 3.12 -0.81
N TYR A 56 29.20 3.74 -0.28
CA TYR A 56 29.92 3.25 0.90
C TYR A 56 29.21 3.65 2.20
N LEU A 57 28.61 4.85 2.23
CA LEU A 57 27.85 5.33 3.40
C LEU A 57 26.70 4.37 3.76
N TYR A 58 26.03 3.82 2.75
CA TYR A 58 24.92 2.89 2.92
C TYR A 58 25.32 1.40 2.85
N GLY A 59 26.63 1.10 2.79
CA GLY A 59 27.14 -0.27 2.82
C GLY A 59 26.83 -1.12 1.58
N MET A 60 26.55 -0.47 0.44
CA MET A 60 26.27 -1.16 -0.82
C MET A 60 27.51 -1.86 -1.38
N ASP A 61 28.70 -1.39 -1.01
CA ASP A 61 29.99 -2.02 -1.31
C ASP A 61 30.14 -3.41 -0.68
N MET A 62 29.46 -3.67 0.44
CA MET A 62 29.53 -4.95 1.16
C MET A 62 28.31 -5.85 0.90
N ASP A 63 27.27 -5.32 0.25
CA ASP A 63 26.03 -6.05 -0.02
C ASP A 63 26.06 -6.73 -1.40
N LYS A 64 25.98 -8.06 -1.37
CA LYS A 64 25.96 -8.93 -2.56
C LYS A 64 24.77 -8.66 -3.48
N SER A 65 23.70 -8.04 -3.01
CA SER A 65 22.56 -7.66 -3.84
C SER A 65 22.93 -6.66 -4.95
N TYR A 66 24.02 -5.90 -4.74
CA TYR A 66 24.56 -4.91 -5.67
C TYR A 66 25.64 -5.45 -6.61
N ASP A 67 26.06 -6.72 -6.46
CA ASP A 67 27.13 -7.32 -7.26
C ASP A 67 26.84 -7.41 -8.77
N ASN A 68 25.57 -7.30 -9.15
CA ASN A 68 25.13 -7.31 -10.55
C ASN A 68 24.85 -5.90 -11.09
N VAL A 69 25.20 -4.85 -10.35
CA VAL A 69 25.11 -3.47 -10.85
C VAL A 69 26.16 -3.25 -11.92
N VAL A 70 25.72 -2.88 -13.12
CA VAL A 70 26.58 -2.65 -14.29
C VAL A 70 26.80 -1.17 -14.56
N LEU A 71 25.95 -0.30 -14.03
CA LEU A 71 26.06 1.16 -14.12
C LEU A 71 25.52 1.81 -12.85
N ALA A 72 26.29 2.73 -12.28
CA ALA A 72 25.82 3.66 -11.26
C ALA A 72 25.62 5.04 -11.89
N VAL A 73 24.42 5.59 -11.77
CA VAL A 73 24.09 6.95 -12.21
C VAL A 73 24.11 7.86 -11.01
N VAL A 74 24.99 8.86 -11.00
CA VAL A 74 25.23 9.70 -9.83
C VAL A 74 25.02 11.18 -10.17
N GLY A 75 24.55 11.98 -9.22
CA GLY A 75 24.54 13.44 -9.36
C GLY A 75 25.95 14.03 -9.28
N ASN A 76 26.78 13.47 -8.42
CA ASN A 76 28.17 13.88 -8.18
C ASN A 76 29.10 12.66 -8.12
N ALA A 77 30.02 12.54 -9.08
CA ALA A 77 31.01 11.46 -9.11
C ALA A 77 32.26 11.81 -8.29
N ASP A 78 32.13 11.82 -6.97
CA ASP A 78 33.18 12.21 -6.02
C ASP A 78 34.17 11.08 -5.66
N THR A 79 33.86 9.83 -5.99
CA THR A 79 34.73 8.67 -5.79
C THR A 79 34.40 7.57 -6.80
N ASP A 80 35.33 6.64 -7.00
CA ASP A 80 35.08 5.38 -7.69
C ASP A 80 34.17 4.47 -6.85
N ILE A 81 33.37 3.65 -7.51
CA ILE A 81 32.44 2.70 -6.88
C ILE A 81 32.95 1.27 -7.09
N ILE A 82 33.03 0.49 -6.01
CA ILE A 82 33.50 -0.89 -6.00
C ILE A 82 32.43 -1.78 -5.34
N ASN A 83 32.15 -2.94 -5.93
CA ASN A 83 31.20 -3.92 -5.38
C ASN A 83 31.86 -4.87 -4.35
N SER A 84 31.07 -5.80 -3.79
CA SER A 84 31.57 -6.73 -2.76
C SER A 84 32.59 -7.75 -3.28
N LYS A 85 32.70 -7.88 -4.60
CA LYS A 85 33.70 -8.72 -5.29
C LYS A 85 35.02 -7.99 -5.54
N GLY A 86 35.07 -6.67 -5.32
CA GLY A 86 36.23 -5.84 -5.66
C GLY A 86 36.23 -5.35 -7.11
N ASP A 87 35.14 -5.50 -7.85
CA ASP A 87 35.03 -5.01 -9.23
C ASP A 87 34.62 -3.53 -9.24
N TYR A 88 35.25 -2.75 -10.13
CA TYR A 88 34.86 -1.38 -10.40
C TYR A 88 33.56 -1.33 -11.19
N ILE A 89 32.59 -0.56 -10.71
CA ILE A 89 31.32 -0.31 -11.39
C ILE A 89 31.48 0.93 -12.29
N SER A 90 30.95 0.87 -13.50
CA SER A 90 30.92 2.04 -14.39
C SER A 90 30.04 3.14 -13.80
N VAL A 91 30.56 4.36 -13.70
CA VAL A 91 29.84 5.50 -13.14
C VAL A 91 29.49 6.47 -14.24
N MET A 92 28.24 6.92 -14.32
CA MET A 92 27.78 8.00 -15.19
C MET A 92 27.31 9.16 -14.32
N GLN A 93 27.95 10.32 -14.47
CA GLN A 93 27.48 11.53 -13.82
C GLN A 93 26.38 12.17 -14.68
N MET A 94 25.24 12.47 -14.06
CA MET A 94 24.11 13.11 -14.73
C MET A 94 23.66 14.33 -13.91
N GLU A 95 23.77 15.52 -14.49
CA GLU A 95 23.25 16.72 -13.86
C GLU A 95 21.72 16.73 -13.96
N VAL A 96 21.06 16.81 -12.81
CA VAL A 96 19.61 17.02 -12.76
C VAL A 96 19.34 18.50 -13.08
N PRO A 97 18.58 18.82 -14.16
CA PRO A 97 18.28 20.21 -14.48
C PRO A 97 17.62 20.92 -13.30
N GLN A 98 18.07 22.14 -12.97
CA GLN A 98 17.55 22.88 -11.81
C GLN A 98 16.02 23.03 -11.81
N GLU A 99 15.42 23.18 -12.99
CA GLU A 99 13.97 23.26 -13.15
C GLU A 99 13.28 21.95 -12.72
N MET A 100 13.87 20.80 -13.03
CA MET A 100 13.37 19.50 -12.59
C MET A 100 13.52 19.34 -11.08
N ALA A 101 14.68 19.71 -10.52
CA ALA A 101 14.92 19.66 -9.06
C ALA A 101 13.93 20.56 -8.29
N LYS A 102 13.67 21.78 -8.77
CA LYS A 102 12.65 22.68 -8.18
C LYS A 102 11.26 22.07 -8.22
N ARG A 103 10.85 21.50 -9.36
CA ARG A 103 9.57 20.81 -9.49
C ARG A 103 9.48 19.61 -8.55
N TYR A 104 10.53 18.80 -8.45
CA TYR A 104 10.59 17.70 -7.51
C TYR A 104 10.41 18.19 -6.06
N LEU A 105 11.09 19.25 -5.64
CA LEU A 105 10.93 19.80 -4.29
C LEU A 105 9.51 20.31 -4.04
N ILE A 106 8.86 20.94 -5.03
CA ILE A 106 7.44 21.31 -4.94
C ILE A 106 6.58 20.06 -4.75
N LEU A 107 6.80 19.01 -5.56
CA LEU A 107 6.06 17.75 -5.49
C LEU A 107 6.27 16.99 -4.18
N ALA A 108 7.49 16.98 -3.65
CA ALA A 108 7.86 16.28 -2.42
C ALA A 108 7.45 17.05 -1.16
N SER A 109 7.35 18.38 -1.24
CA SER A 109 6.92 19.24 -0.13
C SER A 109 5.41 19.41 -0.03
N ASP A 110 4.65 18.99 -1.05
CA ASP A 110 3.21 19.20 -1.08
C ASP A 110 2.52 18.37 0.02
N GLN A 111 1.98 19.07 1.02
CA GLN A 111 1.30 18.53 2.20
C GLN A 111 -0.12 18.02 1.87
N GLY A 112 -0.27 17.29 0.77
CA GLY A 112 -1.52 16.65 0.40
C GLY A 112 -2.37 17.39 -0.64
N GLN A 113 -1.85 18.38 -1.38
CA GLN A 113 -2.49 18.73 -2.66
C GLN A 113 -2.06 17.74 -3.75
N ALA A 114 -2.98 17.48 -4.69
CA ALA A 114 -2.71 16.59 -5.79
C ALA A 114 -1.70 17.24 -6.75
N VAL A 115 -0.70 16.47 -7.18
CA VAL A 115 0.39 16.83 -8.12
C VAL A 115 -0.05 17.68 -9.33
N CYS A 116 -1.30 17.56 -9.78
CA CYS A 116 -1.82 18.28 -10.94
C CYS A 116 -2.59 19.58 -10.62
N HIS A 117 -2.71 20.00 -9.35
CA HIS A 117 -3.63 21.08 -8.94
C HIS A 117 -3.42 22.37 -9.74
N GLN A 118 -2.16 22.77 -9.93
CA GLN A 118 -1.83 24.05 -10.56
C GLN A 118 -2.12 24.02 -12.06
N ASN A 119 -1.77 22.92 -12.74
CA ASN A 119 -2.10 22.72 -14.15
C ASN A 119 -3.61 22.67 -14.39
N VAL A 120 -4.37 22.01 -13.51
CA VAL A 120 -5.84 21.99 -13.59
C VAL A 120 -6.41 23.40 -13.44
N LYS A 121 -5.87 24.19 -12.50
CA LYS A 121 -6.33 25.57 -12.26
C LYS A 121 -6.00 26.51 -13.41
N GLU A 122 -4.81 26.39 -14.01
CA GLU A 122 -4.31 27.32 -15.03
C GLU A 122 -4.78 26.98 -16.44
N ASN A 123 -4.89 25.68 -16.78
CA ASN A 123 -5.10 25.24 -18.16
C ASN A 123 -6.51 24.71 -18.46
N ILE A 124 -7.37 24.51 -17.45
CA ILE A 124 -8.70 23.92 -17.63
C ILE A 124 -9.78 24.94 -17.32
N THR A 125 -10.69 25.15 -18.27
CA THR A 125 -11.82 26.06 -18.06
C THR A 125 -12.79 25.51 -17.01
N ARG A 126 -13.46 26.40 -16.27
CA ARG A 126 -14.49 26.01 -15.29
C ARG A 126 -15.63 25.21 -15.93
N LEU A 127 -15.97 25.48 -17.18
CA LEU A 127 -17.00 24.75 -17.92
C LEU A 127 -16.56 23.31 -18.18
N THR A 128 -15.34 23.12 -18.71
CA THR A 128 -14.74 21.81 -18.96
C THR A 128 -14.66 20.99 -17.68
N LEU A 129 -14.17 21.60 -16.59
CA LEU A 129 -14.03 20.92 -15.31
C LEU A 129 -15.38 20.45 -14.76
N ARG A 130 -16.43 21.29 -14.83
CA ARG A 130 -17.78 20.91 -14.40
C ARG A 130 -18.36 19.79 -15.25
N ALA A 131 -18.23 19.86 -16.57
CA ALA A 131 -18.72 18.82 -17.47
C ALA A 131 -18.04 17.48 -17.20
N TRP A 132 -16.72 17.48 -17.02
CA TRP A 132 -15.96 16.27 -16.67
C TRP A 132 -16.33 15.72 -15.30
N LEU A 133 -16.45 16.56 -14.26
CA LEU A 133 -16.85 16.09 -12.93
C LEU A 133 -18.26 15.48 -12.94
N SER A 134 -19.21 16.06 -13.68
CA SER A 134 -20.56 15.49 -13.83
C SER A 134 -20.55 14.14 -14.54
N ALA A 135 -19.75 13.99 -15.60
CA ALA A 135 -19.60 12.71 -16.30
C ALA A 135 -18.98 11.65 -15.38
N LEU A 136 -17.84 11.96 -14.76
CA LEU A 136 -17.14 11.07 -13.83
C LEU A 136 -18.00 10.67 -12.63
N GLN A 137 -18.81 11.59 -12.10
CA GLN A 137 -19.75 11.28 -11.02
C GLN A 137 -20.80 10.28 -11.48
N THR A 138 -21.35 10.45 -12.67
CA THR A 138 -22.37 9.57 -13.25
C THR A 138 -21.79 8.18 -13.51
N GLU A 139 -20.65 8.11 -14.18
CA GLU A 139 -19.94 6.86 -14.47
C GLU A 139 -19.57 6.11 -13.19
N ARG A 140 -19.05 6.83 -12.17
CA ARG A 140 -18.72 6.23 -10.87
C ARG A 140 -19.95 5.70 -10.16
N LEU A 141 -21.06 6.44 -10.16
CA LEU A 141 -22.30 6.01 -9.55
C LEU A 141 -22.85 4.75 -10.24
N GLU A 142 -22.82 4.72 -11.57
CA GLU A 142 -23.23 3.56 -12.36
C GLU A 142 -22.36 2.34 -12.05
N TRP A 143 -21.04 2.52 -12.06
CA TRP A 143 -20.08 1.46 -11.71
C TRP A 143 -20.32 0.92 -10.29
N GLN A 144 -20.45 1.80 -9.29
CA GLN A 144 -20.72 1.39 -7.91
C GLN A 144 -22.06 0.65 -7.78
N THR A 145 -23.10 1.13 -8.46
CA THR A 145 -24.43 0.51 -8.45
C THR A 145 -24.38 -0.89 -9.08
N ASN A 146 -23.68 -1.04 -10.20
CA ASN A 146 -23.54 -2.33 -10.87
C ASN A 146 -22.75 -3.33 -10.00
N GLU A 147 -21.70 -2.87 -9.32
CA GLU A 147 -20.95 -3.71 -8.39
C GLU A 147 -21.78 -4.15 -7.18
N ILE A 148 -22.61 -3.26 -6.60
CA ILE A 148 -23.53 -3.62 -5.52
C ILE A 148 -24.56 -4.65 -6.00
N ARG A 149 -25.17 -4.43 -7.18
CA ARG A 149 -26.12 -5.39 -7.78
C ARG A 149 -25.47 -6.75 -8.04
N ARG A 150 -24.23 -6.76 -8.55
CA ARG A 150 -23.46 -7.98 -8.77
C ARG A 150 -23.29 -8.76 -7.47
N ARG A 151 -22.89 -8.10 -6.38
CA ARG A 151 -22.76 -8.72 -5.04
C ARG A 151 -24.10 -9.21 -4.52
N ALA A 152 -25.17 -8.42 -4.61
CA ALA A 152 -26.50 -8.82 -4.17
C ALA A 152 -26.98 -10.09 -4.90
N LYS A 153 -26.70 -10.20 -6.20
CA LYS A 153 -26.99 -11.41 -6.99
C LYS A 153 -26.11 -12.60 -6.59
N GLU A 154 -24.82 -12.37 -6.34
CA GLU A 154 -23.86 -13.38 -5.93
C GLU A 154 -24.24 -14.04 -4.59
N PHE A 155 -24.66 -13.22 -3.61
CA PHE A 155 -25.02 -13.71 -2.28
C PHE A 155 -26.49 -14.06 -2.09
N GLY A 156 -27.38 -13.59 -2.97
CA GLY A 156 -28.83 -13.72 -2.77
C GLY A 156 -29.36 -12.96 -1.56
N SER A 157 -28.56 -12.07 -0.96
CA SER A 157 -28.88 -11.29 0.24
C SER A 157 -28.32 -9.88 0.12
N TRP A 158 -29.18 -8.88 0.38
CA TRP A 158 -28.79 -7.48 0.39
C TRP A 158 -27.92 -7.13 1.61
N ASP A 159 -28.15 -7.77 2.76
CA ASP A 159 -27.34 -7.55 3.97
C ASP A 159 -25.92 -8.07 3.79
N ALA A 160 -25.76 -9.26 3.19
CA ALA A 160 -24.43 -9.80 2.87
C ALA A 160 -23.71 -8.93 1.83
N ALA A 161 -24.42 -8.47 0.80
CA ALA A 161 -23.85 -7.56 -0.19
C ALA A 161 -23.45 -6.21 0.41
N TYR A 162 -24.24 -5.69 1.36
CA TYR A 162 -23.93 -4.48 2.10
C TYR A 162 -22.68 -4.66 2.97
N PHE A 163 -22.58 -5.75 3.73
CA PHE A 163 -21.39 -6.07 4.52
C PHE A 163 -20.11 -6.07 3.68
N VAL A 164 -20.11 -6.83 2.57
CA VAL A 164 -18.94 -6.95 1.70
C VAL A 164 -18.60 -5.60 1.04
N THR A 165 -19.61 -4.81 0.70
CA THR A 165 -19.42 -3.47 0.13
C THR A 165 -18.77 -2.54 1.14
N ILE A 166 -19.25 -2.53 2.39
CA ILE A 166 -18.65 -1.71 3.46
C ILE A 166 -17.23 -2.18 3.76
N ALA A 167 -17.02 -3.49 3.94
CA ALA A 167 -15.70 -4.07 4.16
C ALA A 167 -14.71 -3.61 3.09
N ARG A 168 -15.08 -3.70 1.80
CA ARG A 168 -14.23 -3.24 0.69
C ARG A 168 -13.77 -1.78 0.84
N THR A 169 -14.60 -0.89 1.41
CA THR A 169 -14.22 0.52 1.60
C THR A 169 -13.09 0.70 2.61
N PHE A 170 -12.98 -0.17 3.62
CA PHE A 170 -11.86 -0.17 4.57
C PHE A 170 -10.52 -0.54 3.92
N GLY A 171 -10.52 -1.13 2.72
CA GLY A 171 -9.31 -1.37 1.94
C GLY A 171 -8.81 -0.16 1.14
N MET A 172 -9.60 0.93 1.06
CA MET A 172 -9.24 2.23 0.44
C MET A 172 -8.48 2.15 -0.91
N GLY A 173 -8.86 1.20 -1.77
CA GLY A 173 -8.25 0.99 -3.08
C GLY A 173 -6.95 0.18 -3.09
N VAL A 174 -6.15 0.20 -2.02
CA VAL A 174 -4.91 -0.60 -1.92
C VAL A 174 -5.22 -2.05 -1.56
N ASN A 175 -6.04 -2.25 -0.53
CA ASN A 175 -6.42 -3.56 0.00
C ASN A 175 -7.88 -3.91 -0.34
N GLY A 176 -8.56 -3.15 -1.20
CA GLY A 176 -9.99 -3.30 -1.47
C GLY A 176 -10.41 -4.70 -1.93
N ASP A 177 -9.69 -5.27 -2.90
CA ASP A 177 -9.96 -6.63 -3.39
C ASP A 177 -9.68 -7.71 -2.34
N LEU A 178 -8.63 -7.52 -1.53
CA LEU A 178 -8.29 -8.44 -0.45
C LEU A 178 -9.34 -8.37 0.66
N MET A 179 -9.85 -7.18 0.99
CA MET A 179 -10.93 -6.98 1.95
C MET A 179 -12.26 -7.58 1.47
N GLU A 180 -12.56 -7.50 0.16
CA GLU A 180 -13.72 -8.18 -0.42
C GLU A 180 -13.58 -9.71 -0.35
N ARG A 181 -12.39 -10.25 -0.68
CA ARG A 181 -12.10 -11.70 -0.54
C ARG A 181 -12.24 -12.16 0.90
N TRP A 182 -11.72 -11.39 1.85
CA TRP A 182 -11.87 -11.65 3.27
C TRP A 182 -13.34 -11.67 3.70
N ALA A 183 -14.12 -10.66 3.33
CA ALA A 183 -15.53 -10.60 3.70
C ALA A 183 -16.34 -11.78 3.12
N LYS A 184 -16.00 -12.22 1.90
CA LYS A 184 -16.55 -13.40 1.24
C LYS A 184 -16.21 -14.72 1.95
N SER A 185 -15.11 -14.77 2.69
CA SER A 185 -14.64 -15.98 3.35
C SER A 185 -15.36 -16.31 4.66
N ILE A 186 -16.15 -15.36 5.19
CA ILE A 186 -16.92 -15.53 6.43
C ILE A 186 -18.40 -15.71 6.08
N PRO A 187 -19.05 -16.83 6.46
CA PRO A 187 -20.49 -16.94 6.32
C PRO A 187 -21.19 -15.90 7.19
N MET A 188 -22.14 -15.15 6.63
CA MET A 188 -22.85 -14.06 7.33
C MET A 188 -23.50 -14.53 8.64
N SER A 189 -24.04 -15.76 8.65
CA SER A 189 -24.63 -16.36 9.85
C SER A 189 -23.65 -16.50 11.02
N VAL A 190 -22.34 -16.65 10.75
CA VAL A 190 -21.32 -16.73 11.79
C VAL A 190 -21.11 -15.35 12.43
N ILE A 191 -21.13 -14.29 11.62
CA ILE A 191 -21.02 -12.90 12.08
C ILE A 191 -22.23 -12.54 12.94
N GLU A 192 -23.44 -12.81 12.43
CA GLU A 192 -24.70 -12.49 13.12
C GLU A 192 -24.82 -13.17 14.48
N GLN A 193 -24.43 -14.46 14.59
CA GLN A 193 -24.45 -15.17 15.85
C GLN A 193 -23.49 -14.60 16.90
N ARG A 194 -22.58 -13.68 16.52
CA ARG A 194 -21.56 -13.06 17.37
C ARG A 194 -21.67 -11.55 17.42
N ALA A 195 -22.70 -10.97 16.83
CA ALA A 195 -22.88 -9.53 16.75
C ALA A 195 -22.80 -8.83 18.12
N ASP A 196 -23.20 -9.52 19.20
CA ASP A 196 -23.23 -8.97 20.57
C ASP A 196 -21.96 -9.27 21.39
N ASP A 197 -20.90 -9.83 20.81
CA ASP A 197 -19.62 -10.07 21.48
C ASP A 197 -18.47 -9.49 20.66
N LEU A 198 -18.04 -8.29 21.06
CA LEU A 198 -16.94 -7.56 20.42
C LEU A 198 -15.64 -8.37 20.38
N PHE A 199 -15.32 -9.11 21.45
CA PHE A 199 -14.08 -9.89 21.50
C PHE A 199 -14.11 -11.04 20.48
N GLN A 200 -15.26 -11.75 20.38
CA GLN A 200 -15.41 -12.80 19.38
C GLN A 200 -15.43 -12.26 17.95
N LEU A 201 -16.02 -11.07 17.71
CA LEU A 201 -15.97 -10.41 16.40
C LEU A 201 -14.54 -10.01 16.03
N GLU A 202 -13.78 -9.42 16.95
CA GLU A 202 -12.38 -9.06 16.70
C GLU A 202 -11.54 -10.30 16.42
N ALA A 203 -11.70 -11.37 17.21
CA ALA A 203 -11.02 -12.64 16.98
C ALA A 203 -11.35 -13.23 15.61
N LEU A 204 -12.64 -13.28 15.26
CA LEU A 204 -13.11 -13.76 13.97
C LEU A 204 -12.52 -12.94 12.81
N PHE A 205 -12.59 -11.61 12.90
CA PHE A 205 -12.21 -10.74 11.79
C PHE A 205 -10.70 -10.72 11.56
N LEU A 206 -9.92 -10.49 12.62
CA LEU A 206 -8.46 -10.49 12.55
C LEU A 206 -7.91 -11.88 12.22
N GLY A 207 -8.48 -12.92 12.81
CA GLY A 207 -8.06 -14.29 12.58
C GLY A 207 -8.34 -14.75 11.16
N GLN A 208 -9.53 -14.46 10.63
CA GLN A 208 -9.87 -14.79 9.25
C GLN A 208 -9.01 -14.01 8.24
N ALA A 209 -8.55 -12.81 8.61
CA ALA A 209 -7.61 -12.03 7.83
C ALA A 209 -6.17 -12.58 7.87
N GLY A 210 -5.89 -13.60 8.69
CA GLY A 210 -4.55 -14.15 8.89
C GLY A 210 -3.63 -13.22 9.67
N LEU A 211 -4.17 -12.30 10.46
CA LEU A 211 -3.43 -11.24 11.16
C LEU A 211 -3.14 -11.56 12.64
N LEU A 212 -3.51 -12.77 13.09
CA LEU A 212 -3.26 -13.25 14.45
C LEU A 212 -2.03 -14.19 14.53
N GLU A 213 -1.08 -14.00 13.62
CA GLU A 213 0.22 -14.68 13.64
C GLU A 213 1.35 -13.66 13.87
N LEU A 214 2.38 -14.04 14.64
CA LEU A 214 3.45 -13.13 15.07
C LEU A 214 4.26 -12.55 13.91
N ASP A 215 4.44 -13.32 12.83
CA ASP A 215 5.18 -12.89 11.65
C ASP A 215 4.45 -11.82 10.82
N THR A 216 3.18 -11.54 11.14
CA THR A 216 2.41 -10.42 10.56
C THR A 216 2.51 -9.13 11.37
N ILE A 217 3.19 -9.16 12.52
CA ILE A 217 3.47 -7.98 13.36
C ILE A 217 4.94 -7.57 13.16
N PRO A 218 5.24 -6.27 12.99
CA PRO A 218 6.63 -5.80 12.91
C PRO A 218 7.43 -6.21 14.15
N GLU A 219 8.69 -6.64 13.97
CA GLU A 219 9.54 -7.19 15.04
C GLU A 219 9.58 -6.33 16.31
N GLN A 220 9.66 -5.01 16.16
CA GLN A 220 9.69 -4.04 17.25
C GLN A 220 8.45 -4.08 18.17
N PHE A 221 7.33 -4.65 17.72
CA PHE A 221 6.08 -4.74 18.47
C PHE A 221 5.69 -6.18 18.85
N GLN A 222 6.46 -7.19 18.41
CA GLN A 222 6.19 -8.59 18.74
C GLN A 222 6.34 -8.87 20.24
N HIS A 223 7.29 -8.19 20.90
CA HIS A 223 7.52 -8.34 22.34
C HIS A 223 6.28 -7.91 23.16
N ASP A 224 5.70 -6.76 22.82
CA ASP A 224 4.50 -6.24 23.48
C ASP A 224 3.29 -7.15 23.25
N ALA A 225 3.10 -7.62 22.01
CA ALA A 225 2.03 -8.55 21.66
C ALA A 225 2.10 -9.87 22.47
N LEU A 226 3.31 -10.37 22.72
CA LEU A 226 3.55 -11.59 23.51
C LEU A 226 3.30 -11.39 25.00
N ASN A 227 3.69 -10.24 25.56
CA ASN A 227 3.64 -9.99 27.00
C ASN A 227 2.25 -9.61 27.52
N GLU A 228 1.40 -9.00 26.69
CA GLU A 228 0.10 -8.48 27.12
C GLU A 228 -1.01 -9.53 27.18
N GLY A 229 -0.81 -10.68 26.52
CA GLY A 229 -1.73 -11.82 26.54
C GLY A 229 -3.05 -11.62 25.78
N TYR A 230 -3.46 -10.39 25.44
CA TYR A 230 -4.68 -10.13 24.68
C TYR A 230 -4.62 -10.68 23.25
N PHE A 231 -3.48 -10.49 22.56
CA PHE A 231 -3.24 -11.08 21.23
C PHE A 231 -3.37 -12.60 21.25
N ALA A 232 -2.76 -13.26 22.25
CA ALA A 232 -2.86 -14.71 22.44
C ALA A 232 -4.30 -15.17 22.70
N LYS A 233 -5.09 -14.40 23.46
CA LYS A 233 -6.52 -14.68 23.68
C LYS A 233 -7.31 -14.61 22.38
N LEU A 234 -7.13 -13.55 21.58
CA LEU A 234 -7.79 -13.41 20.27
C LEU A 234 -7.45 -14.59 19.35
N ARG A 235 -6.17 -14.97 19.30
CA ARG A 235 -5.71 -16.11 18.48
C ARG A 235 -6.37 -17.41 18.90
N ASN A 236 -6.39 -17.70 20.20
CA ASN A 236 -7.01 -18.93 20.72
C ASN A 236 -8.52 -18.98 20.45
N GLU A 237 -9.21 -17.85 20.62
CA GLU A 237 -10.63 -17.74 20.30
C GLU A 237 -10.88 -17.98 18.81
N TYR A 238 -10.07 -17.37 17.94
CA TYR A 238 -10.18 -17.60 16.50
C TYR A 238 -9.94 -19.06 16.13
N LEU A 239 -8.94 -19.74 16.70
CA LEU A 239 -8.67 -21.16 16.42
C LEU A 239 -9.88 -22.04 16.77
N TYR A 240 -10.56 -21.74 17.89
CA TYR A 240 -11.80 -22.40 18.24
C TYR A 240 -12.92 -22.12 17.22
N LEU A 241 -13.13 -20.87 16.83
CA LEU A 241 -14.14 -20.47 15.84
C LEU A 241 -13.86 -21.09 14.47
N ALA A 242 -12.60 -21.08 14.02
CA ALA A 242 -12.17 -21.65 12.76
C ALA A 242 -12.43 -23.17 12.72
N HIS A 243 -12.12 -23.88 13.81
CA HIS A 243 -12.46 -25.30 13.92
C HIS A 243 -13.98 -25.53 13.94
N LYS A 244 -14.73 -24.76 14.75
CA LYS A 244 -16.19 -24.91 14.90
C LYS A 244 -16.95 -24.68 13.59
N TYR A 245 -16.50 -23.74 12.77
CA TYR A 245 -17.17 -23.32 11.53
C TYR A 245 -16.43 -23.73 10.26
N SER A 246 -15.36 -24.53 10.37
CA SER A 246 -14.51 -24.95 9.24
C SER A 246 -13.99 -23.77 8.40
N LEU A 247 -13.58 -22.69 9.08
CA LEU A 247 -13.09 -21.48 8.43
C LEU A 247 -11.63 -21.65 8.03
N HIS A 248 -11.28 -21.05 6.90
CA HIS A 248 -9.92 -21.06 6.35
C HIS A 248 -9.45 -19.61 6.21
N PRO A 249 -8.44 -19.16 6.98
CA PRO A 249 -7.97 -17.78 6.91
C PRO A 249 -7.35 -17.48 5.55
N ILE A 250 -7.38 -16.21 5.17
CA ILE A 250 -6.55 -15.69 4.08
C ILE A 250 -5.11 -15.52 4.60
N ASP A 251 -4.13 -15.60 3.70
CA ASP A 251 -2.73 -15.31 4.02
C ASP A 251 -2.53 -13.82 4.36
N GLY A 252 -2.16 -13.57 5.63
CA GLY A 252 -1.93 -12.24 6.18
C GLY A 252 -0.78 -11.47 5.51
N LYS A 253 0.13 -12.14 4.80
CA LYS A 253 1.24 -11.49 4.07
C LYS A 253 0.78 -10.73 2.84
N GLN A 254 -0.45 -10.96 2.37
CA GLN A 254 -1.02 -10.24 1.24
C GLN A 254 -1.43 -8.80 1.58
N TRP A 255 -1.59 -8.46 2.86
CA TRP A 255 -2.00 -7.11 3.26
C TRP A 255 -0.87 -6.11 3.05
N LYS A 256 -1.18 -5.01 2.34
CA LYS A 256 -0.21 -3.94 2.10
C LYS A 256 -0.33 -2.84 3.16
N PRO A 257 0.80 -2.28 3.65
CA PRO A 257 0.78 -1.11 4.52
C PRO A 257 0.11 0.07 3.83
N MET A 258 -0.78 0.78 4.54
CA MET A 258 -1.52 1.93 3.99
C MET A 258 -0.84 3.25 4.40
N GLY A 259 0.36 3.51 3.86
CA GLY A 259 1.10 4.78 4.01
C GLY A 259 1.58 5.13 5.45
N LYS A 260 2.63 5.96 5.56
CA LYS A 260 3.15 6.42 6.87
C LYS A 260 2.14 7.35 7.55
N GLY A 261 1.83 7.08 8.82
CA GLY A 261 1.01 7.96 9.67
C GLY A 261 -0.51 7.83 9.48
N SER A 262 -0.99 6.85 8.73
CA SER A 262 -2.43 6.55 8.74
C SER A 262 -2.77 5.69 9.95
N SER A 263 -3.82 6.04 10.67
CA SER A 263 -4.49 5.20 11.68
C SER A 263 -5.16 3.95 11.07
N ARG A 264 -4.58 3.41 10.00
CA ARG A 264 -5.27 2.58 9.00
C ARG A 264 -4.36 1.46 8.54
N ASN A 265 -3.70 0.78 9.47
CA ASN A 265 -3.14 -0.54 9.17
C ASN A 265 -4.25 -1.61 9.11
N PRO A 266 -3.95 -2.80 8.56
CA PRO A 266 -4.92 -3.88 8.48
C PRO A 266 -5.56 -4.22 9.84
N HIS A 267 -4.76 -4.35 10.91
CA HIS A 267 -5.27 -4.70 12.24
C HIS A 267 -6.28 -3.68 12.79
N GLN A 268 -5.97 -2.39 12.69
CA GLN A 268 -6.87 -1.30 13.09
C GLN A 268 -8.13 -1.31 12.24
N ALA A 269 -8.02 -1.45 10.92
CA ALA A 269 -9.17 -1.49 10.01
C ALA A 269 -10.16 -2.60 10.40
N PHE A 270 -9.67 -3.79 10.76
CA PHE A 270 -10.51 -4.88 11.25
C PHE A 270 -11.11 -4.61 12.62
N SER A 271 -10.37 -3.98 13.54
CA SER A 271 -10.93 -3.58 14.84
C SER A 271 -12.03 -2.52 14.70
N PHE A 272 -11.85 -1.52 13.81
CA PHE A 272 -12.91 -0.56 13.46
C PHE A 272 -14.16 -1.28 12.94
N LEU A 273 -13.97 -2.21 12.00
CA LEU A 273 -15.06 -2.97 11.40
C LEU A 273 -15.79 -3.84 12.45
N ALA A 274 -15.05 -4.52 13.33
CA ALA A 274 -15.62 -5.31 14.42
C ALA A 274 -16.45 -4.44 15.38
N ASN A 275 -15.91 -3.29 15.81
CA ASN A 275 -16.63 -2.38 16.70
C ASN A 275 -17.88 -1.77 16.02
N MET A 276 -17.82 -1.51 14.72
CA MET A 276 -18.96 -1.00 13.96
C MET A 276 -20.09 -2.03 13.86
N TYR A 277 -19.74 -3.31 13.69
CA TYR A 277 -20.69 -4.42 13.74
C TYR A 277 -21.28 -4.62 15.14
N TYR A 278 -20.44 -4.60 16.16
CA TYR A 278 -20.87 -4.73 17.56
C TYR A 278 -21.85 -3.63 18.00
N GLN A 279 -21.66 -2.41 17.50
CA GLN A 279 -22.56 -1.29 17.77
C GLN A 279 -23.85 -1.32 16.93
N HIS A 280 -24.08 -2.38 16.13
CA HIS A 280 -25.23 -2.53 15.23
C HIS A 280 -25.36 -1.38 14.21
N LYS A 281 -24.25 -0.70 13.90
CA LYS A 281 -24.20 0.44 12.96
C LYS A 281 -24.19 0.01 11.49
N THR A 282 -24.02 -1.28 11.24
CA THR A 282 -24.00 -1.91 9.90
C THR A 282 -25.34 -2.50 9.47
N SER A 283 -26.44 -2.15 10.13
CA SER A 283 -27.77 -2.53 9.63
C SER A 283 -28.08 -1.78 8.33
N LEU A 284 -28.41 -2.54 7.27
CA LEU A 284 -28.85 -1.96 6.00
C LEU A 284 -30.12 -1.13 6.19
N GLN A 285 -31.04 -1.57 7.05
CA GLN A 285 -32.26 -0.83 7.36
C GLN A 285 -31.95 0.54 7.96
N THR A 286 -31.01 0.62 8.91
CA THR A 286 -30.60 1.89 9.53
C THR A 286 -29.93 2.82 8.51
N MET A 287 -29.12 2.27 7.60
CA MET A 287 -28.51 3.03 6.52
C MET A 287 -29.57 3.60 5.56
N LEU A 288 -30.59 2.81 5.20
CA LEU A 288 -31.67 3.24 4.32
C LEU A 288 -32.61 4.28 4.97
N ALA A 289 -32.63 4.35 6.30
CA ALA A 289 -33.41 5.34 7.04
C ALA A 289 -32.70 6.72 7.13
N CYS A 290 -31.44 6.83 6.73
CA CYS A 290 -30.73 8.11 6.69
C CYS A 290 -31.16 8.91 5.45
N GLU A 291 -31.63 10.13 5.64
CA GLU A 291 -32.08 11.04 4.58
C GLU A 291 -30.98 12.05 4.19
N THR A 292 -29.98 12.25 5.05
CA THR A 292 -28.90 13.21 4.82
C THR A 292 -27.50 12.60 4.91
N ALA A 293 -26.55 13.18 4.16
CA ALA A 293 -25.14 12.78 4.24
C ALA A 293 -24.54 12.94 5.65
N LYS A 294 -25.10 13.88 6.45
CA LYS A 294 -24.68 14.11 7.83
C LYS A 294 -25.12 12.94 8.73
N GLU A 295 -26.32 12.42 8.56
CA GLU A 295 -26.80 11.23 9.28
C GLU A 295 -25.96 10.01 8.94
N VAL A 296 -25.66 9.79 7.66
CA VAL A 296 -24.76 8.69 7.23
C VAL A 296 -23.39 8.82 7.89
N THR A 297 -22.82 10.03 7.91
CA THR A 297 -21.52 10.27 8.56
C THR A 297 -21.58 9.98 10.06
N SER A 298 -22.66 10.39 10.74
CA SER A 298 -22.86 10.13 12.16
C SER A 298 -23.05 8.64 12.45
N LEU A 299 -23.79 7.93 11.59
CA LEU A 299 -24.03 6.49 11.71
C LEU A 299 -22.72 5.71 11.60
N LEU A 300 -21.88 6.06 10.63
CA LEU A 300 -20.61 5.38 10.36
C LEU A 300 -19.44 5.86 11.25
N ASN A 301 -19.69 6.79 12.18
CA ASN A 301 -18.64 7.28 13.08
C ASN A 301 -18.33 6.25 14.17
N VAL A 302 -17.21 5.54 14.03
CA VAL A 302 -16.75 4.47 14.92
C VAL A 302 -15.24 4.59 15.13
N SER A 303 -14.76 4.21 16.32
CA SER A 303 -13.35 4.10 16.66
C SER A 303 -12.90 2.64 16.74
N ALA A 304 -11.60 2.35 16.55
CA ALA A 304 -11.02 1.05 16.90
C ALA A 304 -11.16 0.81 18.41
N THR A 305 -11.02 -0.44 18.86
CA THR A 305 -11.04 -0.74 20.30
C THR A 305 -9.79 -0.18 20.99
N PRO A 306 -9.84 0.08 22.32
CA PRO A 306 -8.72 0.72 23.03
C PRO A 306 -7.37 0.04 22.80
N TYR A 307 -7.36 -1.29 22.65
CA TYR A 307 -6.15 -2.06 22.38
C TYR A 307 -5.47 -1.69 21.04
N TRP A 308 -6.26 -1.49 19.99
CA TRP A 308 -5.75 -1.18 18.65
C TRP A 308 -5.55 0.32 18.43
N GLN A 309 -6.21 1.18 19.22
CA GLN A 309 -5.99 2.63 19.18
C GLN A 309 -4.55 3.02 19.50
N THR A 310 -3.88 2.31 20.41
CA THR A 310 -2.50 2.59 20.80
C THR A 310 -1.45 1.92 19.90
N ARG A 311 -1.87 1.18 18.85
CA ARG A 311 -1.02 0.32 18.02
C ARG A 311 -1.18 0.59 16.52
N SER A 312 -0.92 1.83 16.12
CA SER A 312 -0.77 2.24 14.73
C SER A 312 0.57 1.75 14.19
N HIS A 313 0.65 0.45 13.92
CA HIS A 313 1.67 -0.17 13.05
C HIS A 313 1.47 0.20 11.59
#